data_AF-A0A835QLR4-F1
#
_entry.id   AF-A0A835QLR4-F1
#
_cell.length_a   1.000
_cell.length_b   1.000
_cell.length_c   1.000
_cell.angle_alpha   90.00
_cell.angle_beta   90.00
_cell.angle_gamma   90.00
#
_symmetry.space_group_name_H-M   'P 1'
#
loop_
_entity.id
_entity.type
_entity.pdbx_description
1 polymer ?
#
loop_
_entity_poly.entity_id
_entity_poly.type
_entity_poly.pdbx_seq_one_letter_code
_entity_poly.pdbx_strand_id
1 'polypeptide(L)'
;MASSSLANASRSGRSQSTVGRRGLTLSLAAAGILTHASTILVLPSGVLAVEDDEYVKDTTEVISKVRNTINIDRKDPNIASAVAELREASNTWVAKYRREKALLGRASFRDVYSALNAVSGHYISFGPTAPIPAKRKARILEEVDTAEKALLRGR
;
A
#
# COMPACT_ATOMS: atom_id res chain seq x y z
N MET A 1 24.42 -63.59 22.17
CA MET A 1 23.60 -64.16 23.25
C MET A 1 22.58 -63.11 23.68
N ALA A 2 21.30 -63.48 23.61
CA ALA A 2 20.08 -62.90 24.19
C ALA A 2 19.74 -61.42 23.86
N SER A 3 18.61 -61.06 23.20
CA SER A 3 17.18 -61.27 23.58
C SER A 3 16.88 -60.53 24.90
N SER A 4 15.84 -59.71 25.13
CA SER A 4 14.45 -59.54 24.65
C SER A 4 13.93 -58.20 25.23
N SER A 5 13.12 -57.39 24.53
CA SER A 5 11.64 -57.39 24.46
C SER A 5 10.88 -57.13 25.77
N LEU A 6 9.84 -56.28 25.63
CA LEU A 6 8.53 -56.16 26.35
C LEU A 6 8.30 -54.69 26.80
N ALA A 7 7.45 -53.87 26.14
CA ALA A 7 5.99 -53.92 25.93
C ALA A 7 5.15 -53.42 27.12
N ASN A 8 4.01 -52.81 26.76
CA ASN A 8 2.82 -52.47 27.55
C ASN A 8 2.80 -51.07 28.24
N ALA A 9 1.73 -50.28 28.26
CA ALA A 9 0.33 -50.53 27.91
C ALA A 9 -0.41 -49.23 27.55
N SER A 10 -1.47 -49.43 26.76
CA SER A 10 -2.54 -48.53 26.37
C SER A 10 -3.32 -47.88 27.52
N ARG A 11 -3.85 -46.67 27.28
CA ARG A 11 -5.16 -46.27 27.84
C ARG A 11 -5.96 -45.46 26.83
N SER A 12 -6.85 -46.18 26.15
CA SER A 12 -8.01 -45.63 25.43
C SER A 12 -9.19 -45.57 26.39
N GLY A 13 -10.01 -44.52 26.28
CA GLY A 13 -11.37 -44.49 26.82
C GLY A 13 -11.82 -43.12 27.29
N ARG A 14 -12.69 -42.45 26.51
CA ARG A 14 -14.12 -42.35 26.85
C ARG A 14 -14.94 -41.83 25.65
N SER A 15 -15.91 -42.64 25.25
CA SER A 15 -17.03 -42.31 24.38
C SER A 15 -18.13 -41.61 25.19
N GLN A 16 -18.77 -40.58 24.65
CA GLN A 16 -20.22 -40.39 24.79
C GLN A 16 -20.82 -39.84 23.49
N SER A 17 -21.74 -40.65 22.95
CA SER A 17 -22.71 -40.37 21.90
C SER A 17 -23.85 -39.46 22.39
N THR A 18 -24.46 -38.67 21.50
CA THR A 18 -25.88 -38.86 21.10
C THR A 18 -26.31 -37.84 20.04
N VAL A 19 -27.05 -38.36 19.07
CA VAL A 19 -27.69 -37.67 17.94
C VAL A 19 -29.00 -37.02 18.40
N GLY A 20 -29.31 -35.83 17.87
CA GLY A 20 -30.62 -35.19 17.99
C GLY A 20 -31.03 -34.46 16.71
N ARG A 21 -31.72 -35.16 15.81
CA ARG A 21 -32.46 -34.60 14.66
C ARG A 21 -33.89 -34.26 15.10
N ARG A 22 -34.29 -32.99 15.09
CA ARG A 22 -35.69 -32.46 15.09
C ARG A 22 -35.59 -31.02 14.54
N GLY A 23 -36.37 -30.51 13.60
CA GLY A 23 -37.56 -30.94 12.89
C GLY A 23 -37.89 -29.90 11.79
N LEU A 24 -38.74 -30.32 10.87
CA LEU A 24 -39.20 -29.65 9.65
C LEU A 24 -40.36 -28.65 9.93
N THR A 25 -40.70 -27.86 8.90
CA THR A 25 -42.00 -27.21 8.54
C THR A 25 -42.36 -25.80 9.01
N LEU A 26 -42.29 -24.87 8.04
CA LEU A 26 -43.37 -24.08 7.40
C LEU A 26 -44.56 -23.55 8.26
N SER A 27 -44.74 -22.22 8.28
CA SER A 27 -46.03 -21.47 8.34
C SER A 27 -45.72 -19.99 8.01
N LEU A 28 -46.14 -19.42 6.87
CA LEU A 28 -47.47 -18.99 6.41
C LEU A 28 -48.04 -17.76 7.16
N ALA A 29 -47.99 -16.63 6.43
CA ALA A 29 -48.87 -15.45 6.41
C ALA A 29 -48.93 -14.48 7.61
N ALA A 30 -48.57 -13.20 7.36
CA ALA A 30 -49.50 -12.06 7.44
C ALA A 30 -48.86 -10.81 6.83
N ALA A 31 -49.61 -10.15 5.95
CA ALA A 31 -49.23 -8.93 5.26
C ALA A 31 -49.13 -7.72 6.22
N GLY A 32 -48.07 -6.93 6.04
CA GLY A 32 -47.92 -5.60 6.62
C GLY A 32 -47.01 -4.78 5.72
N ILE A 33 -47.57 -4.08 4.74
CA ILE A 33 -46.84 -3.14 3.89
C ILE A 33 -46.54 -1.90 4.75
N LEU A 34 -45.38 -1.90 5.41
CA LEU A 34 -44.73 -0.68 5.88
C LEU A 34 -43.66 -0.34 4.85
N THR A 35 -44.03 0.51 3.89
CA THR A 35 -43.09 1.17 2.99
C THR A 35 -42.13 2.04 3.80
N HIS A 36 -41.03 1.46 4.27
CA HIS A 36 -39.88 2.25 4.67
C HIS A 36 -39.28 2.83 3.40
N ALA A 37 -39.60 4.11 3.15
CA ALA A 37 -38.93 4.92 2.16
C ALA A 37 -37.43 4.96 2.50
N SER A 38 -36.66 4.09 1.86
CA SER A 38 -35.21 4.20 1.82
C SER A 38 -34.88 5.44 1.02
N THR A 39 -34.75 6.58 1.71
CA THR A 39 -34.10 7.75 1.16
C THR A 39 -32.64 7.38 0.92
N ILE A 40 -32.33 7.01 -0.32
CA ILE A 40 -30.96 6.85 -0.79
C ILE A 40 -30.34 8.24 -0.73
N LEU A 41 -29.53 8.48 0.30
CA LEU A 41 -28.66 9.64 0.41
C LEU A 41 -27.63 9.54 -0.72
N VAL A 42 -27.91 10.19 -1.85
CA VAL A 42 -26.93 10.40 -2.91
C VAL A 42 -25.88 11.36 -2.34
N LEU A 43 -24.75 10.79 -1.92
CA LEU A 43 -23.56 11.54 -1.57
C LEU A 43 -23.03 12.24 -2.83
N PRO A 44 -22.68 13.54 -2.78
CA PRO A 44 -22.12 14.24 -3.92
C PRO A 44 -20.75 13.66 -4.26
N SER A 45 -20.61 13.12 -5.48
CA SER A 45 -19.35 12.56 -6.01
C SER A 45 -18.22 13.58 -6.19
N GLY A 46 -18.43 14.85 -5.83
CA GLY A 46 -17.49 15.95 -6.09
C GLY A 46 -16.28 16.01 -5.16
N VAL A 47 -16.38 15.55 -3.91
CA VAL A 47 -15.25 15.65 -2.95
C VAL A 47 -14.11 14.70 -3.31
N LEU A 48 -14.42 13.50 -3.81
CA LEU A 48 -13.39 12.52 -4.18
C LEU A 48 -12.61 12.92 -5.44
N ALA A 49 -13.23 13.64 -6.36
CA ALA A 49 -12.58 14.05 -7.60
C ALA A 49 -11.50 15.13 -7.36
N VAL A 50 -11.77 16.09 -6.47
CA VAL A 50 -10.82 17.17 -6.14
C VAL A 50 -9.57 16.61 -5.45
N GLU A 51 -9.75 15.65 -4.54
CA GLU A 51 -8.63 15.02 -3.83
C GLU A 51 -7.77 14.14 -4.76
N ASP A 52 -8.39 13.49 -5.74
CA ASP A 52 -7.69 12.67 -6.73
C ASP A 52 -6.84 13.52 -7.69
N ASP A 53 -7.39 14.63 -8.19
CA ASP A 53 -6.67 15.58 -9.06
C ASP A 53 -5.47 16.19 -8.33
N GLU A 54 -5.63 16.55 -7.05
CA GLU A 54 -4.54 17.08 -6.24
C GLU A 54 -3.45 16.02 -5.99
N TYR A 55 -3.83 14.77 -5.69
CA TYR A 55 -2.89 13.66 -5.58
C TYR A 55 -2.12 13.41 -6.87
N VAL A 56 -2.79 13.43 -8.03
CA VAL A 56 -2.14 13.26 -9.34
C VAL A 56 -1.13 14.38 -9.59
N LYS A 57 -1.52 15.64 -9.34
CA LYS A 57 -0.64 16.79 -9.50
C LYS A 57 0.60 16.70 -8.62
N ASP A 58 0.41 16.54 -7.31
CA ASP A 58 1.52 16.55 -6.34
C ASP A 58 2.46 15.36 -6.55
N THR A 59 1.91 14.18 -6.87
CA THR A 59 2.71 12.98 -7.14
C THR A 59 3.51 13.11 -8.43
N THR A 60 2.94 13.73 -9.47
CA THR A 60 3.66 14.02 -10.72
C THR A 60 4.83 14.98 -10.48
N GLU A 61 4.64 16.02 -9.65
CA GLU A 61 5.70 16.96 -9.29
C GLU A 61 6.85 16.25 -8.57
N VAL A 62 6.54 15.40 -7.58
CA VAL A 62 7.55 14.63 -6.83
C VAL A 62 8.30 13.67 -7.73
N ILE A 63 7.61 12.95 -8.62
CA ILE A 63 8.24 12.06 -9.61
C ILE A 63 9.20 12.87 -10.51
N SER A 64 8.78 14.04 -10.99
CA SER A 64 9.64 14.92 -11.79
C SER A 64 10.87 15.37 -11.01
N LYS A 65 10.73 15.75 -9.74
CA LYS A 65 11.87 16.12 -8.88
C LYS A 65 12.82 14.94 -8.70
N VAL A 66 12.32 13.72 -8.46
CA VAL A 66 13.16 12.51 -8.37
C VAL A 66 13.96 12.33 -9.65
N ARG A 67 13.31 12.35 -10.82
CA ARG A 67 13.98 12.19 -12.12
C ARG A 67 15.05 13.26 -12.35
N ASN A 68 14.76 14.51 -12.02
CA ASN A 68 15.71 15.60 -12.20
C ASN A 68 16.91 15.43 -11.29
N THR A 69 16.70 15.28 -9.97
CA THR A 69 17.77 15.23 -8.98
C THR A 69 18.73 14.07 -9.21
N ILE A 70 18.24 12.87 -9.55
CA ILE A 70 19.13 11.70 -9.77
C ILE A 70 19.86 11.75 -11.12
N ASN A 71 19.49 12.67 -12.01
CA ASN A 71 20.13 12.90 -13.31
C ASN A 71 21.09 14.09 -13.34
N ILE A 72 21.18 14.88 -12.27
CA ILE A 72 22.16 15.96 -12.14
C ILE A 72 23.59 15.40 -12.25
N ASP A 73 24.47 16.15 -12.92
CA ASP A 73 25.89 15.79 -13.01
C ASP A 73 26.56 15.92 -11.64
N ARG A 74 27.45 14.98 -11.30
CA ARG A 74 28.18 14.98 -10.02
C ARG A 74 29.08 16.22 -9.82
N LYS A 75 29.44 16.91 -10.90
CA LYS A 75 30.26 18.13 -10.90
C LYS A 75 29.40 19.40 -10.79
N ASP A 76 28.08 19.28 -10.85
CA ASP A 76 27.18 20.42 -10.73
C ASP A 76 27.20 20.94 -9.28
N PRO A 77 27.51 22.23 -9.06
CA PRO A 77 27.49 22.81 -7.72
C PRO A 77 26.09 22.79 -7.07
N ASN A 78 25.03 22.67 -7.87
CA ASN A 78 23.64 22.72 -7.41
C ASN A 78 23.10 21.38 -6.90
N ILE A 79 23.86 20.27 -6.99
CA ILE A 79 23.37 18.94 -6.58
C ILE A 79 22.91 18.93 -5.11
N ALA A 80 23.61 19.64 -4.22
CA ALA A 80 23.24 19.72 -2.82
C ALA A 80 21.90 20.44 -2.60
N SER A 81 21.64 21.52 -3.34
CA SER A 81 20.35 22.23 -3.33
C SER A 81 19.23 21.34 -3.87
N ALA A 82 19.45 20.70 -5.01
CA ALA A 82 18.45 19.82 -5.63
C ALA A 82 18.10 18.60 -4.76
N VAL A 83 19.07 18.06 -4.00
CA VAL A 83 18.81 17.00 -3.02
C VAL A 83 18.04 17.53 -1.81
N ALA A 84 18.33 18.74 -1.33
CA ALA A 84 17.58 19.37 -0.25
C ALA A 84 16.12 19.64 -0.65
N GLU A 85 15.89 20.20 -1.84
CA GLU A 85 14.55 20.42 -2.40
C GLU A 85 13.78 19.11 -2.60
N LEU A 86 14.45 18.06 -3.10
CA LEU A 86 13.82 16.74 -3.22
C LEU A 86 13.44 16.18 -1.85
N ARG A 87 14.29 16.35 -0.85
CA ARG A 87 14.01 15.91 0.52
C ARG A 87 12.80 16.64 1.10
N GLU A 88 12.71 17.94 0.89
CA GLU A 88 11.57 18.75 1.32
C GLU A 88 10.27 18.29 0.62
N ALA A 89 10.28 18.20 -0.71
CA ALA A 89 9.14 17.73 -1.49
C ALA A 89 8.69 16.32 -1.08
N SER A 90 9.65 15.41 -0.86
CA SER A 90 9.38 14.06 -0.35
C SER A 90 8.72 14.09 1.02
N ASN A 91 9.22 14.90 1.95
CA ASN A 91 8.65 14.98 3.30
C ASN A 91 7.23 15.56 3.28
N THR A 92 6.99 16.61 2.49
CA THR A 92 5.68 17.21 2.31
C THR A 92 4.69 16.21 1.73
N TRP A 93 5.07 15.51 0.66
CA TRP A 93 4.22 14.49 0.02
C TRP A 93 3.92 13.33 0.96
N VAL A 94 4.92 12.79 1.67
CA VAL A 94 4.72 11.71 2.64
C VAL A 94 3.84 12.17 3.81
N ALA A 95 4.06 13.37 4.34
CA ALA A 95 3.25 13.89 5.44
C ALA A 95 1.78 14.04 5.05
N LYS A 96 1.51 14.45 3.81
CA LYS A 96 0.18 14.61 3.25
C LYS A 96 -0.51 13.26 3.01
N TYR A 97 0.10 12.36 2.24
CA TYR A 97 -0.61 11.19 1.71
C TYR A 97 -0.45 9.90 2.52
N ARG A 98 0.53 9.78 3.42
CA ARG A 98 0.76 8.52 4.16
C ARG A 98 -0.39 8.12 5.09
N ARG A 99 -1.21 9.09 5.53
CA ARG A 99 -2.35 8.82 6.41
C ARG A 99 -3.65 8.56 5.63
N GLU A 100 -3.64 8.80 4.32
CA GLU A 100 -4.81 8.62 3.47
C GLU A 100 -5.03 7.14 3.13
N LYS A 101 -5.97 6.52 3.84
CA LYS A 101 -6.24 5.08 3.73
C LYS A 101 -6.63 4.64 2.32
N ALA A 102 -7.28 5.52 1.55
CA ALA A 102 -7.66 5.26 0.17
C ALA A 102 -6.45 5.11 -0.77
N LEU A 103 -5.31 5.75 -0.44
CA LEU A 103 -4.10 5.74 -1.27
C LEU A 103 -3.16 4.58 -0.94
N LEU A 104 -3.20 4.02 0.28
CA LEU A 104 -2.31 2.92 0.69
C LEU A 104 -2.43 1.67 -0.21
N GLY A 105 -3.62 1.46 -0.79
CA GLY A 105 -3.91 0.37 -1.73
C GLY A 105 -3.47 0.65 -3.17
N ARG A 106 -3.06 1.88 -3.49
CA ARG A 106 -2.68 2.28 -4.85
C ARG A 106 -1.23 1.89 -5.18
N ALA A 107 -1.04 1.36 -6.38
CA ALA A 107 0.27 1.04 -6.93
C ALA A 107 1.13 2.29 -7.07
N SER A 108 0.58 3.39 -7.59
CA SER A 108 1.30 4.67 -7.68
C SER A 108 1.88 5.11 -6.33
N PHE A 109 1.08 5.05 -5.27
CA PHE A 109 1.51 5.46 -3.94
C PHE A 109 2.66 4.59 -3.42
N ARG A 110 2.52 3.27 -3.49
CA ARG A 110 3.53 2.33 -3.01
C ARG A 110 4.85 2.46 -3.76
N ASP A 111 4.78 2.59 -5.08
CA ASP A 111 5.95 2.64 -5.94
C ASP A 111 6.71 3.98 -5.76
N VAL A 112 6.00 5.12 -5.67
CA VAL A 112 6.63 6.41 -5.32
C VAL A 112 7.24 6.36 -3.92
N TYR A 113 6.53 5.82 -2.93
CA TYR A 113 7.04 5.73 -1.56
C TYR A 113 8.31 4.85 -1.48
N SER A 114 8.36 3.75 -2.25
CA SER A 114 9.57 2.93 -2.39
C SER A 114 10.73 3.73 -2.98
N ALA A 115 10.52 4.40 -4.11
CA ALA A 115 11.54 5.20 -4.78
C ALA A 115 12.08 6.31 -3.89
N LEU A 116 11.19 7.03 -3.18
CA LEU A 116 11.57 8.08 -2.23
C LEU A 116 12.42 7.56 -1.08
N ASN A 117 12.09 6.39 -0.54
CA ASN A 117 12.91 5.76 0.51
C ASN A 117 14.27 5.29 -0.01
N ALA A 118 14.33 4.76 -1.23
CA ALA A 118 15.60 4.35 -1.85
C ALA A 118 16.53 5.54 -2.07
N VAL A 119 16.00 6.67 -2.54
CA VAL A 119 16.76 7.92 -2.74
C VAL A 119 17.17 8.55 -1.41
N SER A 120 16.21 8.70 -0.49
CA SER A 120 16.46 9.30 0.83
C SER A 120 17.48 8.51 1.63
N GLY A 121 17.36 7.18 1.64
CA GLY A 121 18.31 6.30 2.33
C GLY A 121 19.73 6.45 1.78
N HIS A 122 19.90 6.59 0.46
CA HIS A 122 21.20 6.84 -0.15
C HIS A 122 21.82 8.16 0.32
N TYR A 123 21.09 9.27 0.21
CA TYR A 123 21.64 10.58 0.56
C TYR A 123 21.86 10.76 2.08
N ILE A 124 21.05 10.10 2.91
CA ILE A 124 21.29 10.06 4.37
C ILE A 124 22.58 9.31 4.69
N SER A 125 22.84 8.17 4.04
CA SER A 125 24.01 7.35 4.33
C SER A 125 25.31 7.87 3.72
N PHE A 126 25.26 8.46 2.52
CA PHE A 126 26.46 8.82 1.75
C PHE A 126 26.67 10.32 1.57
N GLY A 127 25.68 11.15 1.92
CA GLY A 127 25.72 12.61 1.73
C GLY A 127 25.14 13.05 0.39
N PRO A 128 24.77 14.34 0.26
CA PRO A 128 23.96 14.87 -0.86
C PRO A 128 24.70 14.92 -2.20
N THR A 129 26.03 14.88 -2.21
CA THR A 129 26.85 14.88 -3.43
C THR A 129 27.23 13.47 -3.90
N ALA A 130 26.89 12.44 -3.13
CA ALA A 130 27.29 11.08 -3.43
C ALA A 130 26.49 10.51 -4.61
N PRO A 131 27.17 10.01 -5.67
CA PRO A 131 26.48 9.47 -6.83
C PRO A 131 25.70 8.20 -6.47
N ILE A 132 24.46 8.10 -6.94
CA ILE A 132 23.65 6.90 -6.80
C ILE A 132 24.25 5.79 -7.70
N PRO A 133 24.50 4.57 -7.18
CA PRO A 133 25.00 3.46 -7.99
C PRO A 133 24.11 3.18 -9.20
N ALA A 134 24.70 2.95 -10.39
CA ALA A 134 23.97 2.86 -11.66
C ALA A 134 22.80 1.85 -11.64
N LYS A 135 23.01 0.65 -11.07
CA LYS A 135 21.96 -0.37 -10.92
C LYS A 135 20.81 0.09 -10.03
N ARG A 136 21.10 0.85 -8.96
CA ARG A 136 20.08 1.41 -8.07
C ARG A 136 19.33 2.54 -8.77
N LYS A 137 20.05 3.44 -9.46
CA LYS A 137 19.46 4.52 -10.25
C LYS A 137 18.49 3.98 -11.31
N ALA A 138 18.89 2.95 -12.07
CA ALA A 138 18.03 2.33 -13.07
C ALA A 138 16.73 1.77 -12.47
N ARG A 139 16.81 1.10 -11.32
CA ARG A 139 15.63 0.61 -10.59
C ARG A 139 14.72 1.75 -10.12
N ILE A 140 15.28 2.80 -9.55
CA ILE A 140 14.50 3.97 -9.11
C ILE A 140 13.75 4.59 -10.29
N LEU A 141 14.41 4.73 -11.45
CA LEU A 141 13.78 5.23 -12.67
C LEU A 141 12.64 4.33 -13.15
N GLU A 142 12.82 3.02 -13.13
CA GLU A 142 11.77 2.06 -13.47
C GLU A 142 10.58 2.11 -12.51
N GLU A 143 10.84 2.25 -11.20
CA GLU A 143 9.80 2.39 -10.16
C GLU A 143 8.98 3.66 -10.38
N VAL A 144 9.60 4.82 -10.61
CA VAL A 144 8.84 6.06 -10.84
C VAL A 144 8.12 6.07 -12.19
N ASP A 145 8.66 5.44 -13.24
CA ASP A 145 7.98 5.28 -14.52
C ASP A 145 6.74 4.38 -14.40
N THR A 146 6.84 3.31 -13.63
CA THR A 146 5.70 2.42 -13.35
C THR A 146 4.65 3.14 -12.50
N ALA A 147 5.10 3.91 -11.51
CA ALA A 147 4.24 4.70 -10.64
C ALA A 147 3.47 5.75 -11.43
N GLU A 148 4.12 6.51 -12.33
CA GLU A 148 3.47 7.52 -13.17
C GLU A 148 2.41 6.89 -14.09
N LYS A 149 2.72 5.74 -14.70
CA LYS A 149 1.73 5.01 -15.53
C LYS A 149 0.57 4.45 -14.71
N ALA A 150 0.77 4.14 -13.43
CA ALA A 150 -0.31 3.74 -12.53
C ALA A 150 -1.16 4.95 -12.12
N LEU A 151 -0.49 6.06 -11.79
CA LEU A 151 -1.09 7.33 -11.37
C LEU A 151 -2.07 7.86 -12.42
N LEU A 152 -1.64 7.92 -13.68
CA LEU A 152 -2.47 8.37 -14.81
C LEU A 152 -3.67 7.46 -15.11
N ARG A 153 -3.72 6.27 -14.52
CA ARG A 153 -4.86 5.33 -14.60
C ARG A 153 -5.68 5.31 -13.31
N GLY A 154 -5.41 6.21 -12.36
CA GLY A 154 -6.07 6.24 -11.05
C GLY A 154 -5.73 5.05 -10.15
N ARG A 155 -4.56 4.41 -10.35
CA ARG A 155 -4.17 3.17 -9.67
C ARG A 155 -3.02 3.32 -8.71
#